data_AF-W0MRB6-F1
#
_entry.id   AF-W0MRB6-F1
#
_cell.length_a   1.000
_cell.length_b   1.000
_cell.length_c   1.000
_cell.angle_alpha   90.00
_cell.angle_beta   90.00
_cell.angle_gamma   90.00
#
_symmetry.space_group_name_H-M   'P 1'
#
loop_
_entity.id
_entity.type
_entity.pdbx_description
1 polymer ?
#
loop_
_entity_poly.entity_id
_entity_poly.type
_entity_poly.pdbx_seq_one_letter_code
_entity_poly.pdbx_strand_id
1 'polypeptide(L)'
;MKTHKVTQGSAEWHALRANYRTASEAPVMMGASKQMKRTELLHAKKTGLDRDISWWVQKYLFDKGHEAEALARPILEGRIGEDLFPVVGTEGDLLASLDGCTMMGEILFEHKMWNEKLAADVRAGDLDAHYYWQLEQQLLVSGAEKVIFVCSDGTEDNFVSMEYFPVKGRAAKLVAGWKQFEVDLEAYEPTEAVVEAVGKTPDALPALRIEVTGMVTASNLEQFKAHSLAVFSAINTDLQTDQHFADAEKTVKWCGEVEERLEAAKQHALSQTETIDALFRTIDEISEQARRKRLELDKLVKARKGAIRDEIVLKAKAALRDHLDKINTSFGGKVRLPEIPADFVGAIKGKKNIASLRDAADSELARAKIEASQIGDGIRANLESLRSLAVDHAFLFNDAQQIVLKNHDDLVALIKVRINEHKQAEEAKELAQRERIRAEESAKLAAAAEAERVAEAEKAKANAPDPQAAEAPKPVEQPAPRMSAVAPSAKVPPKPTKLEANVTDLHALVKAVYEGRAPISVLTVNWGALDDLVHIQGADFQMDGVTITQVAA
;
A
#
# COMPACT_ATOMS: atom_id res chain seq x y z
N MET A 1 -10.18 -20.79 16.79
CA MET A 1 -9.53 -20.22 17.99
C MET A 1 -9.19 -21.25 19.05
N LYS A 2 -7.92 -21.33 19.46
CA LYS A 2 -7.48 -21.80 20.80
C LYS A 2 -7.35 -20.59 21.72
N THR A 3 -8.01 -20.58 22.87
CA THR A 3 -7.91 -19.49 23.87
C THR A 3 -6.76 -19.71 24.86
N HIS A 4 -6.20 -18.60 25.37
CA HIS A 4 -5.08 -18.60 26.32
C HIS A 4 -5.46 -17.86 27.60
N LYS A 5 -5.08 -18.43 28.76
CA LYS A 5 -5.31 -17.84 30.08
C LYS A 5 -4.18 -16.89 30.46
N VAL A 6 -4.08 -15.78 29.74
CA VAL A 6 -3.13 -14.69 30.01
C VAL A 6 -3.86 -13.36 30.10
N THR A 7 -3.43 -12.48 31.00
CA THR A 7 -4.00 -11.13 31.15
C THR A 7 -3.36 -10.22 30.11
N GLN A 8 -4.15 -9.45 29.35
CA GLN A 8 -3.60 -8.50 28.37
C GLN A 8 -2.73 -7.44 29.09
N GLY A 9 -1.59 -7.10 28.50
CA GLY A 9 -0.56 -6.26 29.14
C GLY A 9 0.33 -6.97 30.18
N SER A 10 0.12 -8.26 30.50
CA SER A 10 1.02 -9.00 31.40
C SER A 10 2.29 -9.49 30.71
N ALA A 11 3.34 -9.77 31.48
CA ALA A 11 4.61 -10.29 30.95
C ALA A 11 4.42 -11.61 30.17
N GLU A 12 3.52 -12.48 30.63
CA GLU A 12 3.15 -13.73 29.95
C GLU A 12 2.44 -13.48 28.61
N TRP A 13 1.63 -12.42 28.53
CA TRP A 13 0.99 -12.01 27.27
C TRP A 13 1.99 -11.44 26.27
N HIS A 14 2.94 -10.61 26.72
CA HIS A 14 4.05 -10.14 25.87
C HIS A 14 4.92 -11.31 25.39
N ALA A 15 5.30 -12.24 26.27
CA ALA A 15 6.07 -13.43 25.93
C ALA A 15 5.32 -14.37 24.95
N LEU A 16 3.99 -14.51 25.10
CA LEU A 16 3.17 -15.22 24.13
C LEU A 16 3.21 -14.51 22.77
N ARG A 17 2.95 -13.20 22.73
CA ARG A 17 2.93 -12.39 21.50
C ARG A 17 4.24 -12.40 20.72
N ALA A 18 5.39 -12.49 21.39
CA ALA A 18 6.69 -12.58 20.74
C ALA A 18 6.82 -13.79 19.79
N ASN A 19 6.07 -14.88 20.05
CA ASN A 19 6.14 -16.13 19.30
C ASN A 19 5.06 -16.28 18.20
N TYR A 20 4.20 -15.27 18.00
CA TYR A 20 3.10 -15.32 17.04
C TYR A 20 3.03 -14.04 16.19
N ARG A 21 2.29 -14.11 15.10
CA ARG A 21 1.94 -12.96 14.25
C ARG A 21 0.68 -12.32 14.82
N THR A 22 0.77 -11.11 15.36
CA THR A 22 -0.35 -10.54 16.13
C THR A 22 -1.25 -9.65 15.29
N ALA A 23 -2.56 -9.61 15.59
CA ALA A 23 -3.53 -8.86 14.81
C ALA A 23 -3.22 -7.35 14.75
N SER A 24 -2.69 -6.76 15.82
CA SER A 24 -2.28 -5.34 15.83
C SER A 24 -1.03 -5.06 14.98
N GLU A 25 -0.23 -6.07 14.64
CA GLU A 25 0.89 -5.96 13.71
C GLU A 25 0.47 -6.14 12.24
N ALA A 26 -0.71 -6.73 11.96
CA ALA A 26 -1.21 -6.95 10.60
C ALA A 26 -1.22 -5.68 9.71
N PRO A 27 -1.71 -4.50 10.14
CA PRO A 27 -1.61 -3.29 9.33
C PRO A 27 -0.17 -2.84 9.07
N VAL A 28 0.77 -3.11 9.98
CA VAL A 28 2.20 -2.79 9.81
C VAL A 28 2.83 -3.73 8.79
N MET A 29 2.58 -5.03 8.92
CA MET A 29 2.99 -6.08 7.98
C MET A 29 2.48 -5.80 6.55
N MET A 30 1.24 -5.31 6.42
CA MET A 30 0.62 -4.94 5.15
C MET A 30 1.07 -3.57 4.60
N GLY A 31 1.96 -2.84 5.29
CA GLY A 31 2.43 -1.51 4.88
C GLY A 31 1.37 -0.40 4.98
N ALA A 32 0.29 -0.64 5.73
CA ALA A 32 -0.86 0.26 5.87
C ALA A 32 -0.89 1.04 7.20
N SER A 33 0.00 0.73 8.15
CA SER A 33 0.02 1.39 9.45
C SER A 33 0.48 2.84 9.37
N LYS A 34 -0.18 3.69 10.16
CA LYS A 34 0.15 5.11 10.34
C LYS A 34 1.13 5.36 11.49
N GLN A 35 1.47 4.33 12.28
CA GLN A 35 2.19 4.43 13.55
C GLN A 35 3.55 3.71 13.58
N MET A 36 3.80 2.82 12.62
CA MET A 36 5.03 2.03 12.52
C MET A 36 5.23 1.61 11.07
N LYS A 37 6.47 1.66 10.59
CA LYS A 37 6.85 1.24 9.23
C LYS A 37 6.97 -0.29 9.15
N ARG A 38 6.85 -0.83 7.94
CA ARG A 38 7.03 -2.27 7.70
C ARG A 38 8.46 -2.72 7.99
N THR A 39 9.44 -1.91 7.61
CA THR A 39 10.87 -2.16 7.90
C THR A 39 11.20 -2.08 9.39
N GLU A 40 10.50 -1.26 10.17
CA GLU A 40 10.66 -1.19 11.64
C GLU A 40 10.16 -2.48 12.32
N LEU A 41 9.05 -3.06 11.85
CA LEU A 41 8.58 -4.37 12.33
C LEU A 41 9.54 -5.51 11.95
N LEU A 42 10.08 -5.49 10.72
CA LEU A 42 11.11 -6.46 10.29
C LEU A 42 12.33 -6.38 11.21
N HIS A 43 12.81 -5.17 11.52
CA HIS A 43 13.93 -4.96 12.44
C HIS A 43 13.63 -5.50 13.85
N ALA A 44 12.49 -5.15 14.44
CA ALA A 44 12.10 -5.63 15.77
C ALA A 44 12.01 -7.17 15.83
N LYS A 45 11.32 -7.80 14.87
CA LYS A 45 11.20 -9.27 14.80
C LYS A 45 12.54 -9.97 14.54
N LYS A 46 13.45 -9.38 13.74
CA LYS A 46 14.76 -9.98 13.42
C LYS A 46 15.76 -9.89 14.58
N THR A 47 15.75 -8.78 15.31
CA THR A 47 16.69 -8.50 16.41
C THR A 47 16.21 -9.01 17.76
N GLY A 48 14.91 -9.23 17.93
CA GLY A 48 14.29 -9.53 19.23
C GLY A 48 14.25 -8.32 20.18
N LEU A 49 14.68 -7.14 19.71
CA LEU A 49 14.57 -5.89 20.45
C LEU A 49 13.17 -5.32 20.24
N ASP A 50 12.37 -5.30 21.31
CA ASP A 50 11.11 -4.56 21.31
C ASP A 50 11.38 -3.05 21.28
N ARG A 51 10.37 -2.26 20.90
CA ARG A 51 10.53 -0.80 20.81
C ARG A 51 10.52 -0.19 22.20
N ASP A 52 11.50 0.66 22.50
CA ASP A 52 11.48 1.50 23.71
C ASP A 52 10.21 2.37 23.72
N ILE A 53 9.24 1.99 24.54
CA ILE A 53 8.02 2.75 24.79
C ILE A 53 8.35 3.83 25.82
N SER A 54 8.31 5.10 25.42
CA SER A 54 8.53 6.19 26.36
C SER A 54 7.41 6.22 27.41
N TRP A 55 7.74 6.67 28.63
CA TRP A 55 6.77 6.80 29.72
C TRP A 55 5.53 7.61 29.32
N TRP A 56 5.71 8.58 28.40
CA TRP A 56 4.64 9.43 27.88
C TRP A 56 3.69 8.64 26.98
N VAL A 57 4.21 7.79 26.09
CA VAL A 57 3.40 6.93 25.22
C VAL A 57 2.64 5.90 26.07
N GLN A 58 3.30 5.29 27.06
CA GLN A 58 2.62 4.37 27.99
C GLN A 58 1.44 5.10 28.68
N LYS A 59 1.72 6.20 29.37
CA LYS A 59 0.72 6.88 30.22
C LYS A 59 -0.40 7.58 29.45
N TYR A 60 -0.09 8.22 28.33
CA TYR A 60 -1.07 9.09 27.63
C TYR A 60 -1.70 8.46 26.40
N LEU A 61 -1.20 7.32 25.91
CA LEU A 61 -1.79 6.59 24.79
C LEU A 61 -2.29 5.20 25.17
N PHE A 62 -1.48 4.38 25.86
CA PHE A 62 -1.88 3.01 26.19
C PHE A 62 -2.78 2.95 27.44
N ASP A 63 -2.34 3.52 28.57
CA ASP A 63 -3.12 3.49 29.82
C ASP A 63 -4.47 4.21 29.65
N LYS A 64 -4.47 5.38 28.99
CA LYS A 64 -5.70 6.11 28.61
C LYS A 64 -6.56 5.37 27.59
N GLY A 65 -5.95 4.60 26.69
CA GLY A 65 -6.67 3.75 25.74
C GLY A 65 -7.47 2.69 26.47
N HIS A 66 -6.83 1.96 27.38
CA HIS A 66 -7.47 0.94 28.21
C HIS A 66 -8.51 1.51 29.18
N GLU A 67 -8.31 2.72 29.71
CA GLU A 67 -9.33 3.42 30.51
C GLU A 67 -10.60 3.70 29.67
N ALA A 68 -10.44 4.28 28.47
CA ALA A 68 -11.55 4.56 27.57
C ALA A 68 -12.24 3.27 27.06
N GLU A 69 -11.47 2.22 26.77
CA GLU A 69 -11.94 0.88 26.39
C GLU A 69 -12.82 0.27 27.50
N ALA A 70 -12.34 0.29 28.75
CA ALA A 70 -13.05 -0.24 29.90
C ALA A 70 -14.36 0.51 30.21
N LEU A 71 -14.40 1.82 29.97
CA LEU A 71 -15.61 2.64 30.09
C LEU A 71 -16.57 2.47 28.92
N ALA A 72 -16.07 2.27 27.70
CA ALA A 72 -16.86 2.05 26.49
C ALA A 72 -17.54 0.67 26.45
N ARG A 73 -16.93 -0.35 27.06
CA ARG A 73 -17.45 -1.71 27.12
C ARG A 73 -18.89 -1.81 27.67
N PRO A 74 -19.22 -1.34 28.90
CA PRO A 74 -20.59 -1.42 29.43
C PRO A 74 -21.62 -0.61 28.61
N ILE A 75 -21.19 0.46 27.94
CA ILE A 75 -22.04 1.19 26.98
C ILE A 75 -22.38 0.28 25.79
N LEU A 76 -21.40 -0.44 25.24
CA LEU A 76 -21.63 -1.36 24.14
C LEU A 76 -22.46 -2.58 24.57
N GLU A 77 -22.16 -3.19 25.72
CA GLU A 77 -22.91 -4.32 26.30
C GLU A 77 -24.39 -3.95 26.47
N GLY A 78 -24.68 -2.76 26.99
CA GLY A 78 -26.05 -2.23 27.10
C GLY A 78 -26.75 -1.96 25.75
N ARG A 79 -25.99 -1.71 24.67
CA ARG A 79 -26.53 -1.52 23.31
C ARG A 79 -26.78 -2.84 22.57
N ILE A 80 -26.00 -3.89 22.84
CA ILE A 80 -26.15 -5.21 22.17
C ILE A 80 -26.97 -6.22 22.99
N GLY A 81 -27.05 -6.05 24.32
CA GLY A 81 -27.75 -6.97 25.22
C GLY A 81 -26.95 -8.23 25.61
N GLU A 82 -25.63 -8.21 25.43
CA GLU A 82 -24.69 -9.31 25.71
C GLU A 82 -23.41 -8.80 26.37
N ASP A 83 -22.83 -9.61 27.26
CA ASP A 83 -21.55 -9.33 27.94
C ASP A 83 -20.34 -9.56 27.01
N LEU A 84 -19.30 -8.73 27.12
CA LEU A 84 -18.12 -8.73 26.26
C LEU A 84 -16.84 -9.00 27.05
N PHE A 85 -16.30 -10.21 26.92
CA PHE A 85 -15.11 -10.64 27.67
C PHE A 85 -13.81 -10.41 26.88
N PRO A 86 -12.75 -9.82 27.47
CA PRO A 86 -11.43 -9.78 26.85
C PRO A 86 -10.89 -11.20 26.63
N VAL A 87 -10.42 -11.50 25.41
CA VAL A 87 -9.96 -12.85 25.04
C VAL A 87 -8.64 -12.78 24.29
N VAL A 88 -7.71 -13.67 24.61
CA VAL A 88 -6.48 -13.88 23.84
C VAL A 88 -6.56 -15.24 23.16
N GLY A 89 -6.52 -15.24 21.83
CA GLY A 89 -6.74 -16.40 20.99
C GLY A 89 -5.66 -16.60 19.94
N THR A 90 -5.43 -17.85 19.53
CA THR A 90 -4.54 -18.20 18.41
C THR A 90 -5.22 -19.15 17.44
N GLU A 91 -4.86 -19.05 16.16
CA GLU A 91 -5.24 -20.00 15.11
C GLU A 91 -4.02 -20.19 14.19
N GLY A 92 -3.48 -21.40 14.14
CA GLY A 92 -2.16 -21.65 13.55
C GLY A 92 -1.06 -20.81 14.21
N ASP A 93 -0.38 -19.98 13.41
CA ASP A 93 0.67 -19.04 13.83
C ASP A 93 0.17 -17.59 14.02
N LEU A 94 -1.14 -17.36 13.85
CA LEU A 94 -1.80 -16.08 14.07
C LEU A 94 -2.28 -15.96 15.52
N LEU A 95 -2.16 -14.76 16.09
CA LEU A 95 -2.68 -14.40 17.41
C LEU A 95 -3.59 -13.18 17.31
N ALA A 96 -4.71 -13.23 18.02
CA ALA A 96 -5.59 -12.09 18.26
C ALA A 96 -5.65 -11.83 19.78
N SER A 97 -5.46 -10.57 20.16
CA SER A 97 -5.92 -10.06 21.44
C SER A 97 -7.17 -9.27 21.12
N LEU A 98 -8.27 -9.60 21.80
CA LEU A 98 -9.61 -9.11 21.55
C LEU A 98 -10.00 -8.25 22.73
N ASP A 99 -10.36 -6.99 22.50
CA ASP A 99 -10.80 -6.09 23.56
C ASP A 99 -12.07 -6.68 24.19
N GLY A 100 -13.03 -7.14 23.38
CA GLY A 100 -14.13 -7.98 23.85
C GLY A 100 -14.59 -9.04 22.86
N CYS A 101 -15.30 -10.03 23.38
CA CYS A 101 -15.87 -11.15 22.64
C CYS A 101 -17.10 -11.67 23.41
N THR A 102 -18.23 -11.90 22.71
CA THR A 102 -19.42 -12.48 23.36
C THR A 102 -19.19 -13.92 23.78
N MET A 103 -19.99 -14.44 24.72
CA MET A 103 -19.79 -15.78 25.30
C MET A 103 -19.78 -16.91 24.26
N MET A 104 -20.53 -16.77 23.17
CA MET A 104 -20.57 -17.75 22.06
C MET A 104 -19.46 -17.54 21.01
N GLY A 105 -18.71 -16.43 21.07
CA GLY A 105 -17.65 -16.10 20.11
C GLY A 105 -18.15 -15.50 18.79
N GLU A 106 -19.41 -15.08 18.72
CA GLU A 106 -20.09 -14.66 17.49
C GLU A 106 -19.83 -13.19 17.14
N ILE A 107 -19.71 -12.32 18.15
CA ILE A 107 -19.46 -10.88 18.01
C ILE A 107 -18.19 -10.52 18.76
N LEU A 108 -17.32 -9.75 18.09
CA LEU A 108 -16.12 -9.15 18.68
C LEU A 108 -16.35 -7.66 18.97
N PHE A 109 -15.59 -7.13 19.92
CA PHE A 109 -15.46 -5.71 20.22
C PHE A 109 -14.00 -5.29 20.03
N GLU A 110 -13.80 -4.20 19.31
CA GLU A 110 -12.52 -3.50 19.15
C GLU A 110 -12.72 -2.02 19.45
N HIS A 111 -11.87 -1.44 20.30
CA HIS A 111 -11.91 -0.04 20.71
C HIS A 111 -10.74 0.76 20.11
N LYS A 112 -11.02 2.04 19.83
CA LYS A 112 -10.02 3.09 19.65
C LYS A 112 -10.44 4.35 20.39
N MET A 113 -9.45 5.05 20.96
CA MET A 113 -9.65 6.38 21.54
C MET A 113 -10.26 7.37 20.55
N TRP A 114 -11.06 8.30 21.08
CA TRP A 114 -11.71 9.34 20.27
C TRP A 114 -10.74 10.14 19.41
N ASN A 115 -11.07 10.22 18.13
CA ASN A 115 -10.44 11.09 17.16
C ASN A 115 -11.52 11.51 16.16
N GLU A 116 -11.79 12.80 15.99
CA GLU A 116 -12.94 13.25 15.20
C GLU A 116 -12.90 12.76 13.75
N LYS A 117 -11.70 12.61 13.15
CA LYS A 117 -11.58 12.00 11.82
C LYS A 117 -11.97 10.51 11.85
N LEU A 118 -11.46 9.72 12.80
CA LEU A 118 -11.85 8.32 12.92
C LEU A 118 -13.36 8.20 13.23
N ALA A 119 -13.92 9.08 14.05
CA ALA A 119 -15.34 9.10 14.35
C ALA A 119 -16.18 9.40 13.11
N ALA A 120 -15.75 10.34 12.25
CA ALA A 120 -16.39 10.61 10.97
C ALA A 120 -16.25 9.42 9.99
N ASP A 121 -15.06 8.82 9.88
CA ASP A 121 -14.79 7.64 9.04
C ASP A 121 -15.68 6.44 9.47
N VAL A 122 -15.85 6.21 10.79
CA VAL A 122 -16.76 5.21 11.38
C VAL A 122 -18.23 5.51 11.09
N ARG A 123 -18.69 6.76 11.28
CA ARG A 123 -20.07 7.18 10.92
C ARG A 123 -20.36 6.99 9.43
N ALA A 124 -19.35 7.10 8.56
CA ALA A 124 -19.46 6.89 7.12
C ALA A 124 -19.36 5.40 6.70
N GLY A 125 -18.90 4.51 7.60
CA GLY A 125 -18.61 3.12 7.28
C GLY A 125 -17.35 2.91 6.42
N ASP A 126 -16.50 3.93 6.28
CA ASP A 126 -15.30 3.90 5.44
C ASP A 126 -14.04 3.74 6.30
N LEU A 127 -13.78 2.51 6.74
CA LEU A 127 -12.67 2.22 7.64
C LEU A 127 -11.35 2.06 6.88
N ASP A 128 -10.32 2.79 7.30
CA ASP A 128 -8.98 2.79 6.70
C ASP A 128 -8.25 1.43 6.88
N ALA A 129 -7.35 1.11 5.95
CA ALA A 129 -6.51 -0.09 5.98
C ALA A 129 -5.61 -0.19 7.23
N HIS A 130 -5.30 0.94 7.86
CA HIS A 130 -4.65 0.99 9.18
C HIS A 130 -5.41 0.20 10.25
N TYR A 131 -6.75 0.11 10.16
CA TYR A 131 -7.58 -0.58 11.14
C TYR A 131 -8.12 -1.92 10.62
N TYR A 132 -8.67 -1.98 9.40
CA TYR A 132 -9.39 -3.20 8.98
C TYR A 132 -8.49 -4.45 8.87
N TRP A 133 -7.18 -4.30 8.66
CA TRP A 133 -6.28 -5.47 8.66
C TRP A 133 -6.16 -6.14 10.04
N GLN A 134 -6.30 -5.37 11.14
CA GLN A 134 -6.41 -5.95 12.48
C GLN A 134 -7.73 -6.73 12.61
N LEU A 135 -8.84 -6.15 12.17
CA LEU A 135 -10.17 -6.77 12.25
C LEU A 135 -10.27 -8.06 11.44
N GLU A 136 -9.74 -8.06 10.21
CA GLU A 136 -9.67 -9.26 9.36
C GLU A 136 -8.88 -10.40 10.02
N GLN A 137 -7.79 -10.10 10.74
CA GLN A 137 -7.07 -11.13 11.49
C GLN A 137 -7.81 -11.58 12.74
N GLN A 138 -8.47 -10.67 13.46
CA GLN A 138 -9.29 -11.04 14.62
C GLN A 138 -10.42 -11.99 14.24
N LEU A 139 -11.16 -11.68 13.17
CA LEU A 139 -12.20 -12.53 12.58
C LEU A 139 -11.65 -13.88 12.11
N LEU A 140 -10.49 -13.88 11.43
CA LEU A 140 -9.83 -15.12 10.98
C LEU A 140 -9.37 -16.02 12.13
N VAL A 141 -8.94 -15.45 13.27
CA VAL A 141 -8.51 -16.21 14.44
C VAL A 141 -9.71 -16.71 15.27
N SER A 142 -10.71 -15.86 15.49
CA SER A 142 -11.88 -16.17 16.32
C SER A 142 -12.86 -17.11 15.62
N GLY A 143 -13.11 -16.89 14.33
CA GLY A 143 -14.25 -17.47 13.60
C GLY A 143 -15.57 -16.70 13.78
N ALA A 144 -15.53 -15.52 14.40
CA ALA A 144 -16.69 -14.66 14.64
C ALA A 144 -17.32 -14.12 13.35
N GLU A 145 -18.60 -13.75 13.40
CA GLU A 145 -19.33 -13.19 12.25
C GLU A 145 -18.89 -11.75 11.95
N LYS A 146 -18.74 -10.93 13.00
CA LYS A 146 -18.48 -9.49 12.90
C LYS A 146 -17.68 -8.93 14.07
N VAL A 147 -17.06 -7.77 13.84
CA VAL A 147 -16.51 -6.90 14.88
C VAL A 147 -17.37 -5.65 14.99
N ILE A 148 -17.76 -5.27 16.20
CA ILE A 148 -18.25 -3.91 16.47
C ILE A 148 -17.04 -3.06 16.79
N PHE A 149 -16.67 -2.21 15.82
CA PHE A 149 -15.56 -1.27 15.95
C PHE A 149 -16.08 0.02 16.57
N VAL A 150 -15.50 0.43 17.71
CA VAL A 150 -15.90 1.61 18.48
C VAL A 150 -14.79 2.64 18.47
N CYS A 151 -15.16 3.90 18.19
CA CYS A 151 -14.33 5.07 18.45
C CYS A 151 -14.98 5.87 19.58
N SER A 152 -14.37 5.91 20.76
CA SER A 152 -14.90 6.67 21.91
C SER A 152 -13.84 7.14 22.91
N ASP A 153 -14.22 8.08 23.77
CA ASP A 153 -13.45 8.51 24.94
C ASP A 153 -13.90 7.81 26.25
N GLY A 154 -14.81 6.84 26.14
CA GLY A 154 -15.45 6.17 27.27
C GLY A 154 -16.80 6.77 27.71
N THR A 155 -17.24 7.88 27.11
CA THR A 155 -18.56 8.50 27.39
C THR A 155 -19.59 8.18 26.30
N GLU A 156 -20.89 8.32 26.62
CA GLU A 156 -22.00 8.19 25.66
C GLU A 156 -22.00 9.31 24.60
N ASP A 157 -21.64 10.55 24.98
CA ASP A 157 -21.66 11.72 24.11
C ASP A 157 -20.67 11.58 22.94
N ASN A 158 -19.48 11.04 23.23
CA ASN A 158 -18.44 10.74 22.25
C ASN A 158 -18.35 9.22 22.01
N PHE A 159 -19.49 8.56 21.71
CA PHE A 159 -19.52 7.16 21.32
C PHE A 159 -20.02 6.99 19.88
N VAL A 160 -19.16 6.52 18.98
CA VAL A 160 -19.59 6.04 17.65
C VAL A 160 -19.09 4.63 17.39
N SER A 161 -19.89 3.85 16.68
CA SER A 161 -19.58 2.47 16.34
C SER A 161 -20.06 2.10 14.95
N MET A 162 -19.39 1.13 14.33
CA MET A 162 -19.85 0.46 13.11
C MET A 162 -19.70 -1.06 13.22
N GLU A 163 -20.54 -1.79 12.50
CA GLU A 163 -20.34 -3.22 12.30
C GLU A 163 -19.36 -3.45 11.14
N TYR A 164 -18.34 -4.27 11.37
CA TYR A 164 -17.37 -4.70 10.38
C TYR A 164 -17.51 -6.21 10.14
N PHE A 165 -17.77 -6.58 8.89
CA PHE A 165 -17.89 -7.96 8.42
C PHE A 165 -16.66 -8.36 7.59
N PRO A 166 -16.26 -9.64 7.60
CA PRO A 166 -15.12 -10.13 6.83
C PRO A 166 -15.34 -9.94 5.32
N VAL A 167 -14.41 -9.28 4.64
CA VAL A 167 -14.54 -9.00 3.20
C VAL A 167 -13.92 -10.14 2.39
N LYS A 168 -14.69 -10.72 1.46
CA LYS A 168 -14.26 -11.85 0.62
C LYS A 168 -12.87 -11.60 0.01
N GLY A 169 -11.92 -12.48 0.35
CA GLY A 169 -10.55 -12.45 -0.15
C GLY A 169 -9.53 -11.66 0.69
N ARG A 170 -9.97 -10.83 1.66
CA ARG A 170 -9.04 -10.11 2.57
C ARG A 170 -8.29 -11.07 3.50
N ALA A 171 -8.97 -11.99 4.17
CA ALA A 171 -8.31 -13.04 4.97
C ALA A 171 -7.22 -13.83 4.19
N ALA A 172 -7.50 -14.25 2.96
CA ALA A 172 -6.51 -14.93 2.11
C ALA A 172 -5.32 -14.01 1.75
N LYS A 173 -5.59 -12.72 1.48
CA LYS A 173 -4.56 -11.71 1.23
C LYS A 173 -3.70 -11.41 2.46
N LEU A 174 -4.28 -11.45 3.66
CA LEU A 174 -3.59 -11.28 4.94
C LEU A 174 -2.65 -12.47 5.24
N VAL A 175 -3.10 -13.70 5.01
CA VAL A 175 -2.25 -14.91 5.14
C VAL A 175 -1.11 -14.88 4.12
N ALA A 176 -1.38 -14.50 2.86
CA ALA A 176 -0.34 -14.28 1.85
C ALA A 176 0.61 -13.13 2.24
N GLY A 177 0.10 -12.10 2.91
CA GLY A 177 0.86 -11.01 3.51
C GLY A 177 1.88 -11.51 4.52
N TRP A 178 1.43 -12.26 5.53
CA TRP A 178 2.29 -12.86 6.53
C TRP A 178 3.33 -13.80 5.92
N LYS A 179 2.95 -14.63 4.95
CA LYS A 179 3.89 -15.48 4.21
C LYS A 179 4.98 -14.68 3.47
N GLN A 180 4.63 -13.54 2.85
CA GLN A 180 5.63 -12.66 2.23
C GLN A 180 6.48 -11.94 3.28
N PHE A 181 5.91 -11.61 4.45
CA PHE A 181 6.64 -11.00 5.55
C PHE A 181 7.70 -11.94 6.12
N GLU A 182 7.44 -13.25 6.26
CA GLU A 182 8.47 -14.22 6.65
C GLU A 182 9.62 -14.30 5.63
N VAL A 183 9.30 -14.34 4.33
CA VAL A 183 10.32 -14.36 3.26
C VAL A 183 11.18 -13.09 3.30
N ASP A 184 10.56 -11.94 3.54
CA ASP A 184 11.28 -10.68 3.67
C ASP A 184 12.07 -10.61 5.00
N LEU A 185 11.57 -11.20 6.09
CA LEU A 185 12.24 -11.28 7.40
C LEU A 185 13.46 -12.21 7.37
N GLU A 186 13.37 -13.34 6.67
CA GLU A 186 14.50 -14.24 6.44
C GLU A 186 15.62 -13.51 5.67
N ALA A 187 15.25 -12.81 4.60
CA ALA A 187 16.15 -12.00 3.77
C ALA A 187 16.56 -10.64 4.38
N TYR A 188 15.96 -10.21 5.50
CA TYR A 188 16.26 -8.93 6.13
C TYR A 188 17.58 -8.99 6.90
N GLU A 189 18.53 -8.15 6.49
CA GLU A 189 19.77 -7.89 7.22
C GLU A 189 19.63 -6.59 8.02
N PRO A 190 19.71 -6.62 9.37
CA PRO A 190 19.65 -5.41 10.18
C PRO A 190 20.80 -4.46 9.85
N THR A 191 20.47 -3.31 9.27
CA THR A 191 21.41 -2.18 9.16
C THR A 191 21.35 -1.37 10.44
N GLU A 192 22.51 -0.94 10.95
CA GLU A 192 22.59 -0.09 12.16
C GLU A 192 21.60 1.09 12.10
N ALA A 193 20.96 1.35 13.24
CA ALA A 193 19.93 2.39 13.34
C ALA A 193 20.51 3.74 12.93
N VAL A 194 20.00 4.29 11.82
CA VAL A 194 20.37 5.61 11.34
C VAL A 194 19.88 6.64 12.37
N VAL A 195 20.79 7.07 13.24
CA VAL A 195 20.59 8.27 14.09
C VAL A 195 20.07 9.39 13.19
N GLU A 196 19.07 10.13 13.65
CA GLU A 196 18.50 11.21 12.85
C GLU A 196 19.62 12.11 12.31
N ALA A 197 19.63 12.29 10.98
CA ALA A 197 20.71 12.92 10.26
C ALA A 197 20.76 14.43 10.55
N VAL A 198 21.24 14.80 11.74
CA VAL A 198 21.49 16.18 12.13
C VAL A 198 22.77 16.61 11.43
N GLY A 199 22.60 17.30 10.31
CA GLY A 199 23.73 17.82 9.53
C GLY A 199 24.67 18.67 10.39
N LYS A 200 25.96 18.61 10.08
CA LYS A 200 27.02 19.41 10.68
C LYS A 200 27.60 20.33 9.61
N THR A 201 27.93 21.55 10.00
CA THR A 201 28.77 22.44 9.17
C THR A 201 30.24 22.02 9.33
N PRO A 202 31.12 22.38 8.38
CA PRO A 202 32.56 22.32 8.62
C PRO A 202 32.97 23.18 9.82
N ASP A 203 34.20 22.95 10.29
CA ASP A 203 34.80 23.78 11.34
C ASP A 203 34.80 25.27 10.95
N ALA A 204 34.54 26.13 11.93
CA ALA A 204 34.47 27.56 11.69
C ALA A 204 35.84 28.11 11.27
N LEU A 205 35.87 28.88 10.18
CA LEU A 205 37.08 29.58 9.75
C LEU A 205 37.55 30.54 10.86
N PRO A 206 38.87 30.71 11.07
CA PRO A 206 39.40 31.64 12.06
C PRO A 206 38.97 33.08 11.74
N ALA A 207 38.85 33.93 12.74
CA ALA A 207 38.47 35.34 12.53
C ALA A 207 39.49 36.04 11.60
N LEU A 208 39.00 36.61 10.49
CA LEU A 208 39.80 37.39 9.56
C LEU A 208 40.11 38.76 10.18
N ARG A 209 41.39 39.05 10.42
CA ARG A 209 41.88 40.32 10.98
C ARG A 209 42.60 41.12 9.90
N ILE A 210 42.13 42.34 9.68
CA ILE A 210 42.70 43.30 8.73
C ILE A 210 42.72 44.66 9.43
N GLU A 211 43.91 45.22 9.64
CA GLU A 211 44.09 46.57 10.16
C GLU A 211 44.65 47.46 9.05
N VAL A 212 44.01 48.61 8.83
CA VAL A 212 44.30 49.53 7.73
C VAL A 212 44.44 50.95 8.28
N THR A 213 45.49 51.67 7.87
CA THR A 213 45.67 53.10 8.16
C THR A 213 46.53 53.73 7.07
N GLY A 214 45.92 54.08 5.93
CA GLY A 214 46.64 54.52 4.71
C GLY A 214 47.43 53.42 3.98
N MET A 215 47.67 52.29 4.65
CA MET A 215 48.16 51.02 4.12
C MET A 215 47.78 49.90 5.12
N VAL A 216 47.93 48.63 4.75
CA VAL A 216 47.72 47.51 5.68
C VAL A 216 48.82 47.51 6.74
N THR A 217 48.45 47.62 8.01
CA THR A 217 49.40 47.70 9.14
C THR A 217 49.60 46.33 9.80
N ALA A 218 48.57 45.50 9.85
CA ALA A 218 48.65 44.10 10.30
C ALA A 218 47.54 43.24 9.67
N SER A 219 47.84 41.98 9.35
CA SER A 219 46.82 41.01 8.93
C SER A 219 47.26 39.55 9.14
N ASN A 220 46.29 38.65 9.36
CA ASN A 220 46.48 37.20 9.43
C ASN A 220 46.15 36.47 8.10
N LEU A 221 46.09 37.20 6.99
CA LEU A 221 45.56 36.75 5.70
C LEU A 221 46.16 35.45 5.16
N GLU A 222 47.47 35.25 5.23
CA GLU A 222 48.12 34.01 4.75
C GLU A 222 47.70 32.78 5.56
N GLN A 223 47.60 32.93 6.88
CA GLN A 223 47.20 31.87 7.80
C GLN A 223 45.71 31.54 7.61
N PHE A 224 44.87 32.56 7.47
CA PHE A 224 43.46 32.43 7.13
C PHE A 224 43.26 31.72 5.78
N LYS A 225 44.03 32.09 4.74
CA LYS A 225 44.01 31.45 3.42
C LYS A 225 44.37 29.97 3.50
N ALA A 226 45.50 29.64 4.13
CA ALA A 226 45.97 28.26 4.25
C ALA A 226 44.94 27.37 4.98
N HIS A 227 44.35 27.89 6.07
CA HIS A 227 43.32 27.17 6.81
C HIS A 227 42.02 27.01 6.01
N SER A 228 41.54 28.08 5.34
CA SER A 228 40.31 28.02 4.53
C SER A 228 40.42 27.00 3.40
N LEU A 229 41.56 26.94 2.71
CA LEU A 229 41.82 25.95 1.66
C LEU A 229 41.86 24.51 2.20
N ALA A 230 42.41 24.31 3.41
CA ALA A 230 42.39 23.00 4.07
C ALA A 230 40.96 22.57 4.43
N VAL A 231 40.15 23.46 5.03
CA VAL A 231 38.74 23.18 5.36
C VAL A 231 37.93 22.87 4.09
N PHE A 232 38.06 23.66 3.02
CA PHE A 232 37.34 23.38 1.77
C PHE A 232 37.76 22.06 1.11
N SER A 233 39.01 21.63 1.29
CA SER A 233 39.52 20.36 0.77
C SER A 233 39.04 19.15 1.58
N ALA A 234 38.70 19.35 2.86
CA ALA A 234 38.18 18.32 3.75
C ALA A 234 36.67 18.08 3.63
N ILE A 235 35.93 18.93 2.89
CA ILE A 235 34.49 18.77 2.66
C ILE A 235 34.23 17.50 1.83
N ASN A 236 33.45 16.58 2.41
CA ASN A 236 33.09 15.32 1.75
C ASN A 236 32.22 15.55 0.50
N THR A 237 32.66 15.00 -0.64
CA THR A 237 31.93 15.00 -1.91
C THR A 237 31.35 13.62 -2.28
N ASP A 238 31.68 12.55 -1.53
CA ASP A 238 31.10 11.22 -1.70
C ASP A 238 29.85 11.04 -0.83
N LEU A 239 28.69 11.28 -1.44
CA LEU A 239 27.40 11.28 -0.76
C LEU A 239 26.75 9.89 -0.88
N GLN A 240 26.62 9.19 0.26
CA GLN A 240 26.14 7.81 0.32
C GLN A 240 25.04 7.60 1.36
N THR A 241 25.16 8.24 2.52
CA THR A 241 24.25 8.06 3.67
C THR A 241 23.36 9.29 3.88
N ASP A 242 22.25 9.13 4.61
CA ASP A 242 21.39 10.26 4.99
C ASP A 242 22.17 11.37 5.74
N GLN A 243 23.15 10.99 6.57
CA GLN A 243 24.06 11.94 7.23
C GLN A 243 24.89 12.74 6.22
N HIS A 244 25.48 12.10 5.20
CA HIS A 244 26.26 12.82 4.17
C HIS A 244 25.40 13.87 3.46
N PHE A 245 24.12 13.58 3.20
CA PHE A 245 23.21 14.56 2.61
C PHE A 245 22.85 15.71 3.56
N ALA A 246 22.64 15.44 4.85
CA ALA A 246 22.34 16.47 5.83
C ALA A 246 23.56 17.38 6.09
N ASP A 247 24.76 16.81 6.19
CA ASP A 247 26.02 17.54 6.27
C ASP A 247 26.25 18.38 5.02
N ALA A 248 26.04 17.82 3.83
CA ALA A 248 26.20 18.53 2.57
C ALA A 248 25.22 19.71 2.44
N GLU A 249 23.95 19.56 2.82
CA GLU A 249 22.98 20.66 2.79
C GLU A 249 23.36 21.82 3.72
N LYS A 250 23.82 21.52 4.95
CA LYS A 250 24.33 22.57 5.85
C LYS A 250 25.64 23.17 5.37
N THR A 251 26.53 22.37 4.78
CA THR A 251 27.81 22.82 4.21
C THR A 251 27.60 23.75 3.02
N VAL A 252 26.61 23.48 2.15
CA VAL A 252 26.22 24.38 1.04
C VAL A 252 25.76 25.74 1.58
N LYS A 253 24.97 25.78 2.66
CA LYS A 253 24.57 27.04 3.32
C LYS A 253 25.78 27.77 3.92
N TRP A 254 26.60 27.06 4.69
CA TRP A 254 27.80 27.58 5.35
C TRP A 254 28.80 28.18 4.35
N CYS A 255 29.01 27.56 3.17
CA CYS A 255 29.87 28.14 2.13
C CYS A 255 29.30 29.49 1.61
N GLY A 256 27.97 29.63 1.54
CA GLY A 256 27.33 30.90 1.19
C GLY A 256 27.54 31.98 2.25
N GLU A 257 27.39 31.63 3.53
CA GLU A 257 27.68 32.54 4.65
C GLU A 257 29.17 32.95 4.69
N VAL A 258 30.09 32.07 4.26
CA VAL A 258 31.52 32.39 4.08
C VAL A 258 31.74 33.33 2.89
N GLU A 259 31.09 33.10 1.74
CA GLU A 259 31.14 34.02 0.59
C GLU A 259 30.67 35.44 0.98
N GLU A 260 29.56 35.56 1.71
CA GLU A 260 29.03 36.84 2.19
C GLU A 260 29.99 37.57 3.15
N ARG A 261 30.59 36.85 4.11
CA ARG A 261 31.58 37.43 5.05
C ARG A 261 32.85 37.92 4.35
N LEU A 262 33.31 37.19 3.33
CA LEU A 262 34.48 37.56 2.55
C LEU A 262 34.22 38.80 1.69
N GLU A 263 33.04 38.90 1.07
CA GLU A 263 32.64 40.11 0.34
C GLU A 263 32.51 41.32 1.29
N ALA A 264 31.89 41.15 2.47
CA ALA A 264 31.82 42.22 3.47
C ALA A 264 33.21 42.71 3.92
N ALA A 265 34.17 41.80 4.14
CA ALA A 265 35.55 42.15 4.45
C ALA A 265 36.25 42.90 3.30
N LYS A 266 35.97 42.53 2.04
CA LYS A 266 36.46 43.22 0.84
C LYS A 266 35.93 44.66 0.76
N GLN A 267 34.62 44.86 0.96
CA GLN A 267 33.98 46.17 0.95
C GLN A 267 34.49 47.07 2.10
N HIS A 268 34.69 46.51 3.29
CA HIS A 268 35.30 47.23 4.41
C HIS A 268 36.71 47.73 4.06
N ALA A 269 37.56 46.88 3.47
CA ALA A 269 38.91 47.26 3.04
C ALA A 269 38.90 48.31 1.91
N LEU A 270 38.00 48.19 0.92
CA LEU A 270 37.82 49.19 -0.15
C LEU A 270 37.48 50.59 0.39
N SER A 271 36.73 50.68 1.49
CA SER A 271 36.37 51.97 2.10
C SER A 271 37.54 52.70 2.77
N GLN A 272 38.68 52.03 2.97
CA GLN A 272 39.79 52.50 3.80
C GLN A 272 41.05 52.91 2.99
N THR A 273 41.25 52.47 1.74
CA THR A 273 42.35 52.95 0.86
C THR A 273 42.30 52.44 -0.59
N GLU A 274 42.95 53.16 -1.52
CA GLU A 274 42.97 52.83 -2.96
C GLU A 274 43.98 51.73 -3.38
N THR A 275 44.97 51.37 -2.55
CA THR A 275 46.10 50.50 -2.95
C THR A 275 46.29 49.26 -2.06
N ILE A 276 45.41 48.25 -2.22
CA ILE A 276 45.52 46.97 -1.48
C ILE A 276 45.30 45.70 -2.36
N ASP A 277 45.94 45.65 -3.53
CA ASP A 277 45.82 44.53 -4.49
C ASP A 277 45.98 43.12 -3.91
N ALA A 278 46.97 42.91 -3.04
CA ALA A 278 47.29 41.58 -2.49
C ALA A 278 46.20 41.04 -1.55
N LEU A 279 45.50 41.94 -0.84
CA LEU A 279 44.36 41.59 0.00
C LEU A 279 43.18 41.15 -0.86
N PHE A 280 42.81 41.95 -1.86
CA PHE A 280 41.68 41.65 -2.75
C PHE A 280 41.89 40.35 -3.52
N ARG A 281 43.08 40.11 -4.08
CA ARG A 281 43.40 38.83 -4.75
C ARG A 281 43.23 37.64 -3.82
N THR A 282 43.67 37.73 -2.57
CA THR A 282 43.56 36.61 -1.63
C THR A 282 42.11 36.38 -1.19
N ILE A 283 41.33 37.43 -0.93
CA ILE A 283 39.90 37.30 -0.64
C ILE A 283 39.18 36.68 -1.85
N ASP A 284 39.43 37.16 -3.06
CA ASP A 284 38.82 36.66 -4.29
C ASP A 284 39.17 35.19 -4.56
N GLU A 285 40.41 34.77 -4.30
CA GLU A 285 40.82 33.37 -4.37
C GLU A 285 40.05 32.48 -3.37
N ILE A 286 39.87 32.92 -2.12
CA ILE A 286 39.16 32.13 -1.10
C ILE A 286 37.65 32.08 -1.43
N SER A 287 37.05 33.21 -1.82
CA SER A 287 35.65 33.30 -2.24
C SER A 287 35.35 32.42 -3.45
N GLU A 288 36.22 32.40 -4.46
CA GLU A 288 36.05 31.53 -5.63
C GLU A 288 36.19 30.04 -5.27
N GLN A 289 37.02 29.67 -4.30
CA GLN A 289 37.08 28.28 -3.81
C GLN A 289 35.84 27.89 -3.01
N ALA A 290 35.35 28.76 -2.11
CA ALA A 290 34.09 28.56 -1.39
C ALA A 290 32.92 28.37 -2.38
N ARG A 291 32.82 29.26 -3.37
CA ARG A 291 31.81 29.21 -4.44
C ARG A 291 31.90 27.96 -5.29
N ARG A 292 33.10 27.55 -5.70
CA ARG A 292 33.32 26.29 -6.43
C ARG A 292 32.85 25.10 -5.64
N LYS A 293 33.28 24.99 -4.38
CA LYS A 293 32.92 23.87 -3.50
C LYS A 293 31.41 23.84 -3.21
N ARG A 294 30.77 24.99 -3.00
CA ARG A 294 29.32 25.12 -2.86
C ARG A 294 28.55 24.65 -4.10
N LEU A 295 28.96 25.10 -5.29
CA LEU A 295 28.31 24.76 -6.56
C LEU A 295 28.56 23.29 -6.96
N GLU A 296 29.72 22.74 -6.62
CA GLU A 296 30.02 21.31 -6.76
C GLU A 296 29.11 20.49 -5.84
N LEU A 297 29.06 20.81 -4.55
CA LEU A 297 28.32 20.07 -3.55
C LEU A 297 26.80 20.13 -3.76
N ASP A 298 26.25 21.31 -4.12
CA ASP A 298 24.83 21.46 -4.48
C ASP A 298 24.44 20.60 -5.70
N LYS A 299 25.31 20.54 -6.72
CA LYS A 299 25.11 19.65 -7.89
C LYS A 299 25.18 18.18 -7.49
N LEU A 300 26.15 17.80 -6.65
CA LEU A 300 26.31 16.42 -6.17
C LEU A 300 25.11 15.97 -5.33
N VAL A 301 24.62 16.81 -4.40
CA VAL A 301 23.40 16.54 -3.61
C VAL A 301 22.21 16.29 -4.54
N LYS A 302 21.98 17.18 -5.52
CA LYS A 302 20.85 17.05 -6.47
C LYS A 302 20.97 15.81 -7.34
N ALA A 303 22.13 15.57 -7.95
CA ALA A 303 22.37 14.44 -8.83
C ALA A 303 22.28 13.10 -8.08
N ARG A 304 22.90 12.98 -6.91
CA ARG A 304 22.92 11.74 -6.13
C ARG A 304 21.58 11.43 -5.48
N LYS A 305 20.81 12.43 -5.03
CA LYS A 305 19.40 12.22 -4.59
C LYS A 305 18.50 11.73 -5.74
N GLY A 306 18.75 12.16 -6.97
CA GLY A 306 18.11 11.60 -8.17
C GLY A 306 18.51 10.13 -8.37
N ALA A 307 19.82 9.87 -8.50
CA ALA A 307 20.36 8.53 -8.73
C ALA A 307 19.88 7.49 -7.70
N ILE A 308 19.89 7.81 -6.39
CA ILE A 308 19.44 6.89 -5.34
C ILE A 308 17.95 6.57 -5.46
N ARG A 309 17.10 7.52 -5.89
CA ARG A 309 15.68 7.25 -6.15
C ARG A 309 15.50 6.30 -7.32
N ASP A 310 16.23 6.52 -8.40
CA ASP A 310 16.20 5.64 -9.58
C ASP A 310 16.75 4.24 -9.25
N GLU A 311 17.86 4.14 -8.52
CA GLU A 311 18.44 2.88 -8.02
C GLU A 311 17.42 2.08 -7.19
N ILE A 312 16.72 2.72 -6.24
CA ILE A 312 15.68 2.07 -5.41
C ILE A 312 14.52 1.57 -6.28
N VAL A 313 14.00 2.39 -7.19
CA VAL A 313 12.88 2.02 -8.08
C VAL A 313 13.28 0.90 -9.04
N LEU A 314 14.49 0.94 -9.60
CA LEU A 314 15.00 -0.10 -10.51
C LEU A 314 15.22 -1.43 -9.76
N LYS A 315 15.79 -1.40 -8.55
CA LYS A 315 15.96 -2.59 -7.71
C LYS A 315 14.61 -3.22 -7.35
N ALA A 316 13.62 -2.43 -6.95
CA ALA A 316 12.28 -2.92 -6.63
C ALA A 316 11.57 -3.52 -7.86
N LYS A 317 11.66 -2.87 -9.04
CA LYS A 317 11.13 -3.40 -10.31
C LYS A 317 11.80 -4.70 -10.74
N ALA A 318 13.11 -4.85 -10.56
CA ALA A 318 13.83 -6.08 -10.84
C ALA A 318 13.37 -7.21 -9.89
N ALA A 319 13.34 -6.94 -8.58
CA ALA A 319 12.89 -7.92 -7.58
C ALA A 319 11.42 -8.37 -7.78
N LEU A 320 10.54 -7.48 -8.26
CA LEU A 320 9.18 -7.87 -8.65
C LEU A 320 9.20 -8.78 -9.88
N ARG A 321 9.94 -8.43 -10.94
CA ARG A 321 10.07 -9.25 -12.16
C ARG A 321 10.55 -10.67 -11.82
N ASP A 322 11.62 -10.78 -11.04
CA ASP A 322 12.18 -12.09 -10.64
C ASP A 322 11.16 -12.95 -9.88
N HIS A 323 10.26 -12.32 -9.11
CA HIS A 323 9.16 -13.00 -8.41
C HIS A 323 8.07 -13.46 -9.38
N LEU A 324 7.65 -12.60 -10.31
CA LEU A 324 6.69 -12.93 -11.35
C LEU A 324 7.19 -14.08 -12.25
N ASP A 325 8.47 -14.07 -12.62
CA ASP A 325 9.09 -15.10 -13.45
C ASP A 325 9.19 -16.45 -12.74
N LYS A 326 9.47 -16.48 -11.42
CA LYS A 326 9.38 -17.69 -10.59
C LYS A 326 7.97 -18.26 -10.59
N ILE A 327 6.93 -17.42 -10.41
CA ILE A 327 5.53 -17.87 -10.45
C ILE A 327 5.16 -18.37 -11.86
N ASN A 328 5.50 -17.63 -12.91
CA ASN A 328 5.25 -18.00 -14.31
C ASN A 328 5.90 -19.35 -14.69
N THR A 329 7.10 -19.61 -14.18
CA THR A 329 7.80 -20.89 -14.35
C THR A 329 7.02 -22.04 -13.70
N SER A 330 6.43 -21.82 -12.51
CA SER A 330 5.63 -22.82 -11.80
C SER A 330 4.37 -23.30 -12.55
N PHE A 331 3.91 -22.54 -13.55
CA PHE A 331 2.73 -22.91 -14.36
C PHE A 331 3.02 -23.93 -15.48
N GLY A 332 4.29 -24.26 -15.75
CA GLY A 332 4.64 -25.20 -16.83
C GLY A 332 4.48 -24.62 -18.24
N GLY A 333 4.70 -23.31 -18.40
CA GLY A 333 4.96 -22.68 -19.70
C GLY A 333 3.74 -22.27 -20.54
N LYS A 334 2.57 -22.93 -20.41
CA LYS A 334 1.36 -22.60 -21.19
C LYS A 334 0.56 -21.39 -20.69
N VAL A 335 0.75 -21.01 -19.42
CA VAL A 335 0.03 -19.91 -18.76
C VAL A 335 1.04 -18.91 -18.20
N ARG A 336 0.63 -17.65 -18.07
CA ARG A 336 1.32 -16.56 -17.37
C ARG A 336 0.35 -15.82 -16.44
N LEU A 337 0.92 -15.16 -15.44
CA LEU A 337 0.21 -14.18 -14.61
C LEU A 337 -0.33 -13.04 -15.49
N PRO A 338 -1.45 -12.41 -15.08
CA PRO A 338 -1.83 -11.11 -15.62
C PRO A 338 -0.80 -10.04 -15.24
N GLU A 339 -0.90 -8.85 -15.82
CA GLU A 339 -0.13 -7.69 -15.38
C GLU A 339 -0.46 -7.36 -13.92
N ILE A 340 0.57 -7.28 -13.08
CA ILE A 340 0.45 -6.87 -11.67
C ILE A 340 0.88 -5.41 -11.60
N PRO A 341 -0.06 -4.45 -11.44
CA PRO A 341 0.29 -3.03 -11.38
C PRO A 341 1.10 -2.76 -10.12
N ALA A 342 2.21 -2.03 -10.25
CA ALA A 342 3.02 -1.59 -9.12
C ALA A 342 3.63 -0.20 -9.36
N ASP A 343 3.20 0.79 -8.58
CA ASP A 343 3.65 2.19 -8.73
C ASP A 343 4.70 2.57 -7.68
N PHE A 344 5.91 2.05 -7.89
CA PHE A 344 7.08 2.40 -7.08
C PHE A 344 7.38 3.91 -7.10
N VAL A 345 7.07 4.63 -8.19
CA VAL A 345 7.38 6.07 -8.31
C VAL A 345 6.39 6.90 -7.49
N GLY A 346 5.11 6.55 -7.52
CA GLY A 346 4.08 7.09 -6.65
C GLY A 346 4.33 6.78 -5.17
N ALA A 347 4.72 5.55 -4.84
CA ALA A 347 5.01 5.12 -3.48
C ALA A 347 6.13 5.95 -2.83
N ILE A 348 7.23 6.22 -3.55
CA ILE A 348 8.35 7.02 -3.05
C ILE A 348 8.11 8.55 -3.10
N LYS A 349 6.99 9.00 -3.66
CA LYS A 349 6.72 10.43 -3.88
C LYS A 349 6.63 11.18 -2.55
N GLY A 350 7.31 12.33 -2.48
CA GLY A 350 7.34 13.19 -1.28
C GLY A 350 8.26 12.71 -0.15
N LYS A 351 8.82 11.49 -0.22
CA LYS A 351 9.80 10.99 0.75
C LYS A 351 11.15 11.71 0.58
N LYS A 352 11.76 12.12 1.70
CA LYS A 352 12.93 13.03 1.72
C LYS A 352 14.26 12.34 2.06
N ASN A 353 14.26 11.33 2.91
CA ASN A 353 15.45 10.57 3.33
C ASN A 353 15.45 9.16 2.72
N ILE A 354 16.63 8.54 2.63
CA ILE A 354 16.86 7.24 1.98
C ILE A 354 16.10 6.14 2.69
N ALA A 355 16.08 6.14 4.03
CA ALA A 355 15.32 5.17 4.81
C ALA A 355 13.83 5.12 4.43
N SER A 356 13.16 6.29 4.33
CA SER A 356 11.74 6.36 3.95
C SER A 356 11.48 6.16 2.45
N LEU A 357 12.47 6.37 1.59
CA LEU A 357 12.41 5.98 0.17
C LEU A 357 12.44 4.44 0.04
N ARG A 358 13.33 3.76 0.77
CA ARG A 358 13.44 2.30 0.79
C ARG A 358 12.19 1.65 1.34
N ASP A 359 11.77 2.01 2.56
CA ASP A 359 10.59 1.44 3.20
C ASP A 359 9.30 1.57 2.36
N ALA A 360 9.12 2.71 1.66
CA ALA A 360 7.99 2.91 0.77
C ALA A 360 8.06 2.02 -0.49
N ALA A 361 9.24 1.87 -1.09
CA ALA A 361 9.44 0.99 -2.24
C ALA A 361 9.33 -0.50 -1.87
N ASP A 362 9.86 -0.90 -0.71
CA ASP A 362 9.82 -2.26 -0.20
C ASP A 362 8.41 -2.66 0.25
N SER A 363 7.63 -1.72 0.81
CA SER A 363 6.20 -1.94 1.12
C SER A 363 5.35 -2.12 -0.14
N GLU A 364 5.58 -1.32 -1.19
CA GLU A 364 4.91 -1.50 -2.48
C GLU A 364 5.35 -2.80 -3.18
N LEU A 365 6.62 -3.17 -3.07
CA LEU A 365 7.14 -4.46 -3.55
C LEU A 365 6.45 -5.62 -2.84
N ALA A 366 6.32 -5.56 -1.51
CA ALA A 366 5.61 -6.57 -0.74
C ALA A 366 4.14 -6.66 -1.18
N ARG A 367 3.43 -5.52 -1.29
CA ARG A 367 2.04 -5.47 -1.79
C ARG A 367 1.89 -6.16 -3.15
N ALA A 368 2.75 -5.84 -4.11
CA ALA A 368 2.74 -6.43 -5.45
C ALA A 368 3.07 -7.94 -5.44
N LYS A 369 4.06 -8.38 -4.64
CA LYS A 369 4.38 -9.80 -4.45
C LYS A 369 3.23 -10.59 -3.82
N ILE A 370 2.52 -10.02 -2.84
CA ILE A 370 1.36 -10.63 -2.18
C ILE A 370 0.24 -10.87 -3.19
N GLU A 371 -0.10 -9.84 -3.98
CA GLU A 371 -1.11 -9.92 -5.04
C GLU A 371 -0.74 -10.93 -6.13
N ALA A 372 0.50 -10.88 -6.64
CA ALA A 372 1.02 -11.85 -7.60
C ALA A 372 0.96 -13.30 -7.08
N SER A 373 1.28 -13.50 -5.81
CA SER A 373 1.28 -14.83 -5.17
C SER A 373 -0.14 -15.36 -4.99
N GLN A 374 -1.08 -14.51 -4.55
CA GLN A 374 -2.50 -14.86 -4.39
C GLN A 374 -3.13 -15.26 -5.73
N ILE A 375 -2.89 -14.49 -6.80
CA ILE A 375 -3.34 -14.83 -8.15
C ILE A 375 -2.64 -16.12 -8.65
N GLY A 376 -1.34 -16.27 -8.39
CA GLY A 376 -0.58 -17.47 -8.76
C GLY A 376 -1.01 -18.74 -8.04
N ASP A 377 -1.43 -18.64 -6.77
CA ASP A 377 -2.01 -19.75 -6.00
C ASP A 377 -3.36 -20.18 -6.61
N GLY A 378 -4.24 -19.22 -6.96
CA GLY A 378 -5.50 -19.48 -7.66
C GLY A 378 -5.31 -20.13 -9.03
N ILE A 379 -4.38 -19.61 -9.84
CA ILE A 379 -4.03 -20.21 -11.15
C ILE A 379 -3.48 -21.63 -10.98
N ARG A 380 -2.65 -21.90 -9.96
CA ARG A 380 -2.13 -23.25 -9.69
C ARG A 380 -3.25 -24.23 -9.32
N ALA A 381 -4.18 -23.85 -8.45
CA ALA A 381 -5.36 -24.67 -8.13
C ALA A 381 -6.22 -24.94 -9.38
N ASN A 382 -6.45 -23.92 -10.20
CA ASN A 382 -7.23 -24.00 -11.43
C ASN A 382 -6.56 -24.89 -12.52
N LEU A 383 -5.24 -24.81 -12.65
CA LEU A 383 -4.46 -25.71 -13.52
C LEU A 383 -4.53 -27.16 -13.04
N GLU A 384 -4.57 -27.40 -11.73
CA GLU A 384 -4.69 -28.75 -11.18
C GLU A 384 -6.09 -29.34 -11.39
N SER A 385 -7.17 -28.53 -11.29
CA SER A 385 -8.50 -28.95 -11.73
C SER A 385 -8.57 -29.30 -13.20
N LEU A 386 -7.90 -28.54 -14.08
CA LEU A 386 -7.82 -28.89 -15.51
C LEU A 386 -7.10 -30.23 -15.72
N ARG A 387 -5.97 -30.47 -15.04
CA ARG A 387 -5.21 -31.72 -15.15
C ARG A 387 -6.01 -32.93 -14.66
N SER A 388 -6.70 -32.79 -13.54
CA SER A 388 -7.41 -33.90 -12.87
C SER A 388 -8.79 -34.19 -13.46
N LEU A 389 -9.54 -33.17 -13.90
CA LEU A 389 -10.90 -33.34 -14.42
C LEU A 389 -10.96 -33.54 -15.95
N ALA A 390 -9.97 -33.06 -16.70
CA ALA A 390 -9.95 -33.10 -18.16
C ALA A 390 -8.82 -33.97 -18.75
N VAL A 391 -8.38 -35.01 -18.04
CA VAL A 391 -7.27 -35.93 -18.43
C VAL A 391 -7.34 -36.31 -19.92
N ASP A 392 -8.43 -36.96 -20.34
CA ASP A 392 -8.61 -37.43 -21.73
C ASP A 392 -9.14 -36.34 -22.68
N HIS A 393 -9.46 -35.16 -22.15
CA HIS A 393 -10.22 -34.10 -22.83
C HIS A 393 -9.43 -32.77 -22.90
N ALA A 394 -8.12 -32.80 -22.66
CA ALA A 394 -7.27 -31.61 -22.57
C ALA A 394 -7.30 -30.72 -23.84
N PHE A 395 -7.61 -31.30 -25.00
CA PHE A 395 -7.78 -30.59 -26.28
C PHE A 395 -9.00 -29.66 -26.32
N LEU A 396 -9.96 -29.77 -25.41
CA LEU A 396 -11.11 -28.86 -25.27
C LEU A 396 -10.76 -27.54 -24.56
N PHE A 397 -9.52 -27.38 -24.08
CA PHE A 397 -9.09 -26.29 -23.20
C PHE A 397 -7.85 -25.55 -23.74
N ASN A 398 -7.80 -25.32 -25.05
CA ASN A 398 -6.73 -24.54 -25.70
C ASN A 398 -6.71 -23.06 -25.24
N ASP A 399 -7.82 -22.57 -24.69
CA ASP A 399 -8.01 -21.27 -24.06
C ASP A 399 -7.60 -21.22 -22.57
N ALA A 400 -6.78 -22.18 -22.11
CA ALA A 400 -6.32 -22.32 -20.72
C ALA A 400 -5.93 -20.99 -20.04
N GLN A 401 -5.18 -20.13 -20.72
CA GLN A 401 -4.74 -18.81 -20.23
C GLN A 401 -5.90 -17.89 -19.78
N GLN A 402 -7.07 -18.00 -20.42
CA GLN A 402 -8.23 -17.16 -20.12
C GLN A 402 -9.09 -17.77 -19.00
N ILE A 403 -9.29 -19.09 -19.03
CA ILE A 403 -10.21 -19.77 -18.11
C ILE A 403 -9.60 -19.95 -16.70
N VAL A 404 -8.29 -20.09 -16.56
CA VAL A 404 -7.61 -20.23 -15.26
C VAL A 404 -7.63 -18.97 -14.38
N LEU A 405 -8.09 -17.84 -14.93
CA LEU A 405 -8.30 -16.59 -14.18
C LEU A 405 -9.72 -16.47 -13.59
N LYS A 406 -10.61 -17.44 -13.86
CA LYS A 406 -11.95 -17.51 -13.25
C LYS A 406 -11.88 -17.92 -11.77
N ASN A 407 -12.96 -17.67 -11.02
CA ASN A 407 -13.13 -18.32 -9.72
C ASN A 407 -13.06 -19.84 -9.90
N HIS A 408 -12.58 -20.54 -8.88
CA HIS A 408 -12.35 -21.98 -8.93
C HIS A 408 -13.62 -22.77 -9.29
N ASP A 409 -14.74 -22.46 -8.62
CA ASP A 409 -16.01 -23.14 -8.84
C ASP A 409 -16.56 -22.90 -10.26
N ASP A 410 -16.44 -21.67 -10.77
CA ASP A 410 -16.84 -21.31 -12.14
C ASP A 410 -16.03 -22.09 -13.19
N LEU A 411 -14.73 -22.29 -12.95
CA LEU A 411 -13.87 -23.09 -13.81
C LEU A 411 -14.23 -24.57 -13.74
N VAL A 412 -14.41 -25.13 -12.53
CA VAL A 412 -14.80 -26.53 -12.33
C VAL A 412 -16.15 -26.83 -12.99
N ALA A 413 -17.11 -25.90 -12.91
CA ALA A 413 -18.38 -25.99 -13.62
C ALA A 413 -18.17 -25.96 -15.15
N LEU A 414 -17.39 -25.01 -15.67
CA LEU A 414 -17.09 -24.90 -17.10
C LEU A 414 -16.41 -26.15 -17.67
N ILE A 415 -15.48 -26.76 -16.92
CA ILE A 415 -14.82 -28.01 -17.31
C ILE A 415 -15.83 -29.14 -17.46
N LYS A 416 -16.71 -29.32 -16.47
CA LYS A 416 -17.77 -30.35 -16.49
C LYS A 416 -18.74 -30.15 -17.65
N VAL A 417 -19.16 -28.91 -17.92
CA VAL A 417 -20.04 -28.57 -19.04
C VAL A 417 -19.40 -28.93 -20.37
N ARG A 418 -18.18 -28.45 -20.68
CA ARG A 418 -17.52 -28.74 -21.96
C ARG A 418 -17.28 -30.23 -22.21
N ILE A 419 -16.91 -30.98 -21.16
CA ILE A 419 -16.72 -32.44 -21.27
C ILE A 419 -18.05 -33.15 -21.52
N ASN A 420 -19.13 -32.72 -20.86
CA ASN A 420 -20.46 -33.30 -21.07
C ASN A 420 -21.00 -33.01 -22.48
N GLU A 421 -20.88 -31.75 -22.95
CA GLU A 421 -21.25 -31.36 -24.32
C GLU A 421 -20.48 -32.17 -25.37
N HIS A 422 -19.17 -32.38 -25.17
CA HIS A 422 -18.37 -33.19 -26.08
C HIS A 422 -18.83 -34.66 -26.10
N LYS A 423 -19.07 -35.28 -24.94
CA LYS A 423 -19.57 -36.66 -24.85
C LYS A 423 -20.92 -36.83 -25.54
N GLN A 424 -21.86 -35.93 -25.30
CA GLN A 424 -23.16 -35.93 -25.97
C GLN A 424 -23.04 -35.77 -27.49
N ALA A 425 -22.09 -34.96 -27.97
CA ALA A 425 -21.83 -34.80 -29.39
C ALA A 425 -21.21 -36.06 -30.04
N GLU A 426 -20.30 -36.76 -29.36
CA GLU A 426 -19.75 -38.03 -29.86
C GLU A 426 -20.79 -39.16 -29.82
N GLU A 427 -21.59 -39.28 -28.75
CA GLU A 427 -22.70 -40.24 -28.68
C GLU A 427 -23.73 -40.00 -29.80
N ALA A 428 -24.06 -38.74 -30.10
CA ALA A 428 -24.95 -38.40 -31.21
C ALA A 428 -24.37 -38.76 -32.58
N LYS A 429 -23.06 -38.59 -32.80
CA LYS A 429 -22.37 -39.04 -34.02
C LYS A 429 -22.38 -40.55 -34.15
N GLU A 430 -22.10 -41.28 -33.07
CA GLU A 430 -22.16 -42.75 -33.06
C GLU A 430 -23.58 -43.26 -33.36
N LEU A 431 -24.61 -42.66 -32.75
CA LEU A 431 -26.00 -43.01 -33.02
C LEU A 431 -26.36 -42.76 -34.48
N ALA A 432 -26.06 -41.57 -35.03
CA ALA A 432 -26.30 -41.25 -36.43
C ALA A 432 -25.53 -42.19 -37.39
N GLN A 433 -24.31 -42.60 -37.04
CA GLN A 433 -23.55 -43.58 -37.81
C GLN A 433 -24.16 -44.99 -37.74
N ARG A 434 -24.61 -45.44 -36.57
CA ARG A 434 -25.30 -46.74 -36.39
C ARG A 434 -26.65 -46.77 -37.13
N GLU A 435 -27.41 -45.69 -37.09
CA GLU A 435 -28.65 -45.54 -37.86
C GLU A 435 -28.40 -45.54 -39.36
N ARG A 436 -27.37 -44.84 -39.82
CA ARG A 436 -26.96 -44.86 -41.23
C ARG A 436 -26.56 -46.27 -41.68
N ILE A 437 -25.76 -47.00 -40.91
CA ILE A 437 -25.40 -48.40 -41.23
C ILE A 437 -26.65 -49.27 -41.30
N ARG A 438 -27.57 -49.15 -40.32
CA ARG A 438 -28.84 -49.90 -40.31
C ARG A 438 -29.72 -49.56 -41.52
N ALA A 439 -29.77 -48.29 -41.93
CA ALA A 439 -30.51 -47.85 -43.11
C ALA A 439 -29.88 -48.37 -44.41
N GLU A 440 -28.54 -48.38 -44.52
CA GLU A 440 -27.81 -48.94 -45.66
C GLU A 440 -27.98 -50.47 -45.74
N GLU A 441 -28.02 -51.19 -44.61
CA GLU A 441 -28.34 -52.63 -44.56
C GLU A 441 -29.81 -52.92 -44.88
N SER A 442 -30.76 -52.17 -44.32
CA SER A 442 -32.18 -52.35 -44.63
C SER A 442 -32.49 -52.02 -46.10
N ALA A 443 -31.82 -51.03 -46.69
CA ALA A 443 -31.91 -50.73 -48.11
C ALA A 443 -31.33 -51.86 -48.99
N LYS A 444 -30.22 -52.49 -48.58
CA LYS A 444 -29.69 -53.68 -49.28
C LYS A 444 -30.64 -54.88 -49.18
N LEU A 445 -31.21 -55.14 -48.00
CA LEU A 445 -32.19 -56.21 -47.80
C LEU A 445 -33.49 -55.95 -48.57
N ALA A 446 -33.99 -54.71 -48.57
CA ALA A 446 -35.15 -54.31 -49.35
C ALA A 446 -34.89 -54.37 -50.86
N ALA A 447 -33.69 -54.01 -51.34
CA ALA A 447 -33.32 -54.16 -52.74
C ALA A 447 -33.18 -55.64 -53.16
N ALA A 448 -32.67 -56.50 -52.28
CA ALA A 448 -32.62 -57.95 -52.51
C ALA A 448 -34.03 -58.57 -52.52
N ALA A 449 -34.87 -58.22 -51.54
CA ALA A 449 -36.25 -58.66 -51.46
C ALA A 449 -37.11 -58.10 -52.61
N GLU A 450 -36.84 -56.88 -53.10
CA GLU A 450 -37.53 -56.35 -54.27
C GLU A 450 -37.03 -57.01 -55.57
N ALA A 451 -35.74 -57.37 -55.67
CA ALA A 451 -35.26 -58.19 -56.79
C ALA A 451 -35.92 -59.59 -56.80
N GLU A 452 -36.10 -60.20 -55.63
CA GLU A 452 -36.83 -61.47 -55.46
C GLU A 452 -38.33 -61.31 -55.77
N ARG A 453 -38.98 -60.24 -55.26
CA ARG A 453 -40.37 -59.90 -55.59
C ARG A 453 -40.56 -59.51 -57.06
N VAL A 454 -39.57 -58.96 -57.75
CA VAL A 454 -39.63 -58.72 -59.20
C VAL A 454 -39.56 -60.04 -59.94
N ALA A 455 -38.71 -60.99 -59.51
CA ALA A 455 -38.69 -62.35 -60.06
C ALA A 455 -39.98 -63.15 -59.79
N GLU A 456 -40.65 -62.93 -58.65
CA GLU A 456 -41.99 -63.49 -58.38
C GLU A 456 -43.11 -62.72 -59.09
N ALA A 457 -42.98 -61.40 -59.27
CA ALA A 457 -43.94 -60.59 -59.99
C ALA A 457 -43.88 -60.86 -61.51
N GLU A 458 -42.73 -61.26 -62.07
CA GLU A 458 -42.66 -61.81 -63.43
C GLU A 458 -43.44 -63.13 -63.56
N LYS A 459 -43.59 -63.92 -62.47
CA LYS A 459 -44.49 -65.09 -62.44
C LYS A 459 -45.97 -64.72 -62.20
N ALA A 460 -46.25 -63.59 -61.55
CA ALA A 460 -47.61 -63.21 -61.13
C ALA A 460 -48.31 -62.17 -62.04
N LYS A 461 -47.57 -61.37 -62.82
CA LYS A 461 -48.13 -60.31 -63.69
C LYS A 461 -48.63 -60.82 -65.04
N ALA A 462 -49.48 -61.85 -65.01
CA ALA A 462 -50.23 -62.34 -66.16
C ALA A 462 -51.71 -61.89 -66.17
N ASN A 463 -52.15 -61.06 -65.22
CA ASN A 463 -53.48 -60.41 -65.23
C ASN A 463 -53.40 -58.99 -64.65
N ALA A 464 -54.14 -58.06 -65.28
CA ALA A 464 -54.19 -56.60 -65.02
C ALA A 464 -55.47 -56.23 -64.20
N PRO A 465 -55.97 -54.97 -64.13
CA PRO A 465 -55.43 -53.63 -64.48
C PRO A 465 -55.67 -52.51 -63.40
N ASP A 466 -55.31 -51.26 -63.78
CA ASP A 466 -55.60 -49.91 -63.19
C ASP A 466 -57.13 -49.57 -63.08
N PRO A 467 -57.66 -48.41 -62.57
CA PRO A 467 -57.04 -47.10 -62.20
C PRO A 467 -57.64 -46.21 -61.02
N GLN A 468 -57.01 -45.04 -60.80
CA GLN A 468 -57.54 -43.67 -60.48
C GLN A 468 -58.28 -43.22 -59.16
N ALA A 469 -57.63 -42.25 -58.46
CA ALA A 469 -58.05 -40.84 -58.15
C ALA A 469 -58.99 -40.39 -56.97
N ALA A 470 -58.72 -39.13 -56.53
CA ALA A 470 -59.50 -38.20 -55.63
C ALA A 470 -59.50 -38.48 -54.09
N GLU A 471 -59.66 -37.54 -53.14
CA GLU A 471 -59.91 -36.07 -53.12
C GLU A 471 -59.46 -35.40 -51.77
N ALA A 472 -59.64 -34.07 -51.57
CA ALA A 472 -59.28 -33.30 -50.35
C ALA A 472 -60.48 -32.56 -49.69
N PRO A 473 -60.50 -32.24 -48.37
CA PRO A 473 -60.27 -30.86 -47.83
C PRO A 473 -59.56 -30.83 -46.42
N LYS A 474 -58.97 -29.77 -45.81
CA LYS A 474 -59.17 -28.29 -45.59
C LYS A 474 -59.74 -27.91 -44.18
N PRO A 475 -59.60 -26.65 -43.65
CA PRO A 475 -59.05 -26.37 -42.29
C PRO A 475 -59.91 -25.43 -41.38
N VAL A 476 -59.39 -24.95 -40.22
CA VAL A 476 -59.85 -23.81 -39.35
C VAL A 476 -58.84 -23.64 -38.16
N GLU A 477 -58.48 -22.49 -37.56
CA GLU A 477 -58.56 -21.05 -37.94
C GLU A 477 -57.48 -20.12 -37.25
N GLN A 478 -57.84 -19.03 -36.53
CA GLN A 478 -57.01 -17.93 -35.93
C GLN A 478 -57.55 -17.54 -34.50
N PRO A 479 -57.17 -16.45 -33.73
CA PRO A 479 -56.46 -15.17 -34.06
C PRO A 479 -55.48 -14.54 -33.00
N ALA A 480 -54.99 -13.31 -33.28
CA ALA A 480 -54.12 -12.43 -32.43
C ALA A 480 -54.92 -11.26 -31.75
N PRO A 481 -54.32 -10.32 -30.95
CA PRO A 481 -53.80 -9.04 -31.53
C PRO A 481 -52.81 -8.10 -30.72
N ARG A 482 -52.13 -7.19 -31.47
CA ARG A 482 -51.80 -5.72 -31.25
C ARG A 482 -50.73 -5.12 -30.27
N MET A 483 -49.79 -4.34 -30.89
CA MET A 483 -49.21 -2.98 -30.54
C MET A 483 -48.27 -2.85 -29.30
N SER A 484 -47.26 -1.93 -29.15
CA SER A 484 -47.00 -0.57 -29.67
C SER A 484 -45.52 -0.04 -29.50
N ALA A 485 -45.05 0.83 -30.43
CA ALA A 485 -44.12 2.02 -30.35
C ALA A 485 -42.71 2.12 -29.64
N VAL A 486 -41.71 2.58 -30.44
CA VAL A 486 -40.74 3.73 -30.24
C VAL A 486 -39.57 3.68 -29.19
N ALA A 487 -38.42 4.30 -29.56
CA ALA A 487 -37.14 4.47 -28.82
C ALA A 487 -36.79 6.01 -28.67
N PRO A 488 -35.58 6.53 -28.28
CA PRO A 488 -34.31 5.92 -27.82
C PRO A 488 -33.55 6.69 -26.66
N SER A 489 -32.26 6.37 -26.47
CA SER A 489 -31.13 7.28 -26.10
C SER A 489 -30.40 7.09 -24.75
N ALA A 490 -29.12 7.44 -24.75
CA ALA A 490 -28.11 7.17 -23.73
C ALA A 490 -27.72 8.39 -22.87
N LYS A 491 -26.97 8.17 -21.77
CA LYS A 491 -26.35 9.22 -20.95
C LYS A 491 -24.85 9.01 -20.75
N VAL A 492 -24.12 10.12 -20.72
CA VAL A 492 -22.66 10.25 -20.56
C VAL A 492 -22.34 10.73 -19.13
N PRO A 493 -21.27 10.27 -18.45
CA PRO A 493 -20.90 10.74 -17.12
C PRO A 493 -20.12 12.10 -17.16
N PRO A 494 -20.19 12.92 -16.10
CA PRO A 494 -19.52 14.22 -16.04
C PRO A 494 -18.03 14.13 -15.66
N LYS A 495 -17.26 15.17 -16.02
CA LYS A 495 -15.86 15.39 -15.62
C LYS A 495 -15.75 16.01 -14.21
N PRO A 496 -14.62 15.81 -13.49
CA PRO A 496 -14.41 16.38 -12.16
C PRO A 496 -14.05 17.88 -12.23
N THR A 497 -14.62 18.66 -11.30
CA THR A 497 -14.33 20.08 -11.10
C THR A 497 -13.32 20.26 -9.96
N LYS A 498 -12.32 21.13 -10.13
CA LYS A 498 -11.38 21.50 -9.06
C LYS A 498 -11.99 22.60 -8.19
N LEU A 499 -11.91 22.45 -6.87
CA LEU A 499 -12.31 23.47 -5.88
C LEU A 499 -11.05 24.05 -5.21
N GLU A 500 -11.12 25.32 -4.82
CA GLU A 500 -10.07 26.03 -4.09
C GLU A 500 -10.70 26.74 -2.87
N ALA A 501 -9.99 26.73 -1.75
CA ALA A 501 -10.47 27.29 -0.49
C ALA A 501 -10.10 28.79 -0.37
N ASN A 502 -11.03 29.60 0.15
CA ASN A 502 -10.81 31.01 0.45
C ASN A 502 -11.24 31.28 1.90
N VAL A 503 -10.37 31.91 2.69
CA VAL A 503 -10.60 32.18 4.12
C VAL A 503 -11.05 33.62 4.29
N THR A 504 -12.33 33.80 4.64
CA THR A 504 -12.93 35.13 4.84
C THR A 504 -12.85 35.66 6.27
N ASP A 505 -12.61 34.79 7.25
CA ASP A 505 -12.43 35.13 8.67
C ASP A 505 -11.41 34.18 9.31
N LEU A 506 -10.28 34.74 9.74
CA LEU A 506 -9.20 33.98 10.39
C LEU A 506 -9.52 33.62 11.85
N HIS A 507 -10.29 34.44 12.59
CA HIS A 507 -10.67 34.11 13.97
C HIS A 507 -11.65 32.95 14.01
N ALA A 508 -12.62 32.92 13.09
CA ALA A 508 -13.52 31.77 12.93
C ALA A 508 -12.76 30.50 12.53
N LEU A 509 -11.70 30.61 11.71
CA LEU A 509 -10.84 29.48 11.35
C LEU A 509 -9.97 29.00 12.53
N VAL A 510 -9.37 29.91 13.30
CA VAL A 510 -8.63 29.57 14.53
C VAL A 510 -9.53 28.87 15.54
N LYS A 511 -10.75 29.37 15.73
CA LYS A 511 -11.77 28.71 16.56
C LYS A 511 -12.15 27.32 16.01
N ALA A 512 -12.30 27.17 14.70
CA ALA A 512 -12.54 25.87 14.07
C ALA A 512 -11.37 24.90 14.29
N VAL A 513 -10.12 25.37 14.32
CA VAL A 513 -8.96 24.52 14.65
C VAL A 513 -8.93 24.14 16.13
N TYR A 514 -9.19 25.09 17.03
CA TYR A 514 -9.28 24.82 18.47
C TYR A 514 -10.38 23.80 18.81
N GLU A 515 -11.52 23.88 18.12
CA GLU A 515 -12.63 22.93 18.22
C GLU A 515 -12.44 21.65 17.38
N GLY A 516 -11.26 21.41 16.80
CA GLY A 516 -10.94 20.20 16.02
C GLY A 516 -11.61 20.10 14.64
N ARG A 517 -12.41 21.09 14.25
CA ARG A 517 -13.15 21.16 12.96
C ARG A 517 -12.24 21.47 11.76
N ALA A 518 -10.99 21.87 11.98
CA ALA A 518 -9.93 21.97 10.97
C ALA A 518 -8.57 21.55 11.57
N PRO A 519 -7.65 20.95 10.81
CA PRO A 519 -6.35 20.56 11.34
C PRO A 519 -5.46 21.79 11.57
N ILE A 520 -4.64 21.78 12.62
CA ILE A 520 -3.76 22.92 12.97
C ILE A 520 -2.81 23.35 11.84
N SER A 521 -2.52 22.46 10.89
CA SER A 521 -1.74 22.74 9.68
C SER A 521 -2.39 23.70 8.68
N VAL A 522 -3.66 24.10 8.86
CA VAL A 522 -4.26 25.22 8.10
C VAL A 522 -3.86 26.60 8.65
N LEU A 523 -3.28 26.64 9.85
CA LEU A 523 -2.73 27.85 10.45
C LEU A 523 -1.21 27.84 10.29
N THR A 524 -0.65 29.01 10.03
CA THR A 524 0.80 29.23 9.94
C THR A 524 1.24 30.18 11.03
N VAL A 525 2.23 29.79 11.83
CA VAL A 525 2.88 30.70 12.80
C VAL A 525 3.58 31.81 12.03
N ASN A 526 3.23 33.07 12.30
CA ASN A 526 3.93 34.22 11.77
C ASN A 526 5.15 34.52 12.66
N TRP A 527 6.27 33.87 12.36
CA TRP A 527 7.51 33.99 13.14
C TRP A 527 8.00 35.43 13.25
N GLY A 528 7.95 36.23 12.18
CA GLY A 528 8.38 37.63 12.24
C GLY A 528 7.59 38.47 13.25
N ALA A 529 6.27 38.30 13.31
CA ALA A 529 5.43 39.00 14.29
C ALA A 529 5.66 38.50 15.73
N LEU A 530 6.14 37.26 15.91
CA LEU A 530 6.50 36.71 17.22
C LEU A 530 7.89 37.21 17.65
N ASP A 531 8.84 37.27 16.72
CA ASP A 531 10.19 37.82 16.92
C ASP A 531 10.12 39.32 17.25
N ASP A 532 9.23 40.08 16.60
CA ASP A 532 8.96 41.49 16.93
C ASP A 532 8.46 41.65 18.38
N LEU A 533 7.56 40.77 18.86
CA LEU A 533 7.07 40.80 20.24
C LEU A 533 8.17 40.45 21.25
N VAL A 534 9.03 39.47 20.93
CA VAL A 534 10.21 39.13 21.73
C VAL A 534 11.24 40.27 21.72
N HIS A 535 11.40 40.99 20.62
CA HIS A 535 12.30 42.16 20.55
C HIS A 535 11.77 43.33 21.40
N ILE A 536 10.45 43.54 21.45
CA ILE A 536 9.82 44.59 22.25
C ILE A 536 9.86 44.28 23.76
N GLN A 537 9.63 43.02 24.15
CA GLN A 537 9.49 42.60 25.55
C GLN A 537 10.75 41.96 26.16
N GLY A 538 11.75 41.64 25.33
CA GLY A 538 13.04 41.11 25.76
C GLY A 538 12.93 39.80 26.54
N ALA A 539 13.69 39.71 27.64
CA ALA A 539 13.71 38.53 28.50
C ALA A 539 12.41 38.30 29.30
N ASP A 540 11.52 39.30 29.37
CA ASP A 540 10.28 39.25 30.14
C ASP A 540 9.08 38.72 29.31
N PHE A 541 9.27 38.42 28.01
CA PHE A 541 8.21 37.86 27.18
C PHE A 541 7.81 36.45 27.65
N GLN A 542 6.52 36.27 27.99
CA GLN A 542 5.94 34.94 28.24
C GLN A 542 4.61 34.79 27.51
N MET A 543 4.48 33.66 26.80
CA MET A 543 3.24 33.25 26.15
C MET A 543 3.18 31.73 26.07
N ASP A 544 2.01 31.14 26.35
CA ASP A 544 1.83 29.69 26.36
C ASP A 544 2.24 29.06 25.01
N GLY A 545 3.07 28.02 25.08
CA GLY A 545 3.59 27.32 23.90
C GLY A 545 4.80 27.98 23.21
N VAL A 546 5.29 29.12 23.70
CA VAL A 546 6.49 29.79 23.19
C VAL A 546 7.58 29.84 24.26
N THR A 547 8.79 29.40 23.92
CA THR A 547 9.95 29.47 24.81
C THR A 547 11.06 30.30 24.16
N ILE A 548 11.57 31.29 24.89
CA ILE A 548 12.73 32.09 24.44
C ILE A 548 13.98 31.23 24.61
N THR A 549 14.78 31.14 23.55
CA THR A 549 16.13 30.56 23.60
C THR A 549 17.14 31.61 23.17
N GLN A 550 18.20 31.78 23.97
CA GLN A 550 19.25 32.75 23.69
C GLN A 550 20.17 32.21 22.59
N VAL A 551 19.88 32.58 21.35
CA VAL A 551 20.76 32.35 20.19
C VAL A 551 21.89 33.38 20.18
N ALA A 552 23.07 32.96 19.71
CA ALA A 552 24.19 33.87 19.51
C ALA A 552 23.87 34.90 18.42
N ALA A 553 24.24 36.16 18.68
CA ALA A 553 24.07 37.29 17.76
C ALA A 553 24.99 37.20 16.54
#